data_AF-A0A7X3USY0-F1
#
_entry.id   AF-A0A7X3USY0-F1
#
_cell.length_a   1.000
_cell.length_b   1.000
_cell.length_c   1.000
_cell.angle_alpha   90.00
_cell.angle_beta   90.00
_cell.angle_gamma   90.00
#
_symmetry.space_group_name_H-M   'P 1'
#
loop_
_entity.id
_entity.type
_entity.pdbx_description
1 polymer ?
#
loop_
_entity_poly.entity_id
_entity_poly.type
_entity_poly.pdbx_seq_one_letter_code
_entity_poly.pdbx_strand_id
1 'polypeptide(L)' 'MSIRVRYGKLDGDGGLCRYRGRYHIVINKRLDTDGRINLLGRAFSEFPLENVFLIPAVREAIDRNRSGLEVRT' A
#
# COMPACT_ATOMS: atom_id res chain seq x y z
N MET A 1 -8.72 3.81 12.62
CA MET A 1 -7.49 4.02 11.81
C MET A 1 -7.81 5.03 10.72
N SER A 2 -7.01 6.08 10.51
CA SER A 2 -7.15 6.95 9.32
C SER A 2 -5.85 6.98 8.53
N ILE A 3 -5.95 6.75 7.23
CA ILE A 3 -4.82 6.75 6.29
C ILE A 3 -5.12 7.83 5.25
N ARG A 4 -4.13 8.67 4.94
CA ARG A 4 -4.28 9.68 3.88
C ARG A 4 -3.51 9.27 2.63
N VAL A 5 -4.20 9.23 1.50
CA VAL A 5 -3.58 9.01 0.19
C VAL A 5 -3.20 10.36 -0.43
N ARG A 6 -1.98 10.47 -0.97
CA ARG A 6 -1.45 11.68 -1.60
C ARG A 6 -0.80 11.32 -2.93
N TYR A 7 -1.08 12.11 -3.97
CA TYR A 7 -0.43 11.99 -5.27
C TYR A 7 0.63 13.08 -5.42
N GLY A 8 1.80 12.74 -5.94
CA GLY A 8 2.92 13.67 -6.11
C GLY A 8 3.83 13.34 -7.30
N LYS A 9 4.73 14.27 -7.65
CA LYS A 9 5.90 13.95 -8.47
C LYS A 9 6.99 13.43 -7.53
N LEU A 10 7.49 12.24 -7.80
CA LEU A 10 8.48 11.54 -6.99
C LEU A 10 9.51 10.92 -7.93
N ASP A 11 10.72 10.69 -7.42
CA ASP A 11 11.80 10.00 -8.15
C ASP A 11 11.66 8.46 -8.07
N GLY A 12 10.66 7.95 -7.34
CA GLY A 12 10.26 6.54 -7.30
C GLY A 12 8.75 6.38 -7.23
N ASP A 13 8.27 5.15 -7.01
CA ASP A 13 6.84 4.82 -7.05
C ASP A 13 6.05 5.46 -5.89
N GLY A 14 6.69 5.60 -4.73
CA GLY A 14 6.07 6.05 -3.49
C GLY A 14 6.03 4.94 -2.44
N GLY A 15 5.08 5.00 -1.52
CA GLY A 15 4.94 3.98 -0.47
C GLY A 15 4.21 4.46 0.78
N LEU A 16 4.19 3.58 1.79
CA LEU A 16 3.62 3.87 3.10
C LEU A 16 4.65 4.59 3.99
N CYS A 17 4.22 5.66 4.65
CA CYS A 17 5.04 6.34 5.65
C CYS A 17 4.20 6.86 6.82
N ARG A 18 4.88 7.23 7.90
CA ARG A 18 4.27 7.89 9.05
C ARG A 18 4.81 9.31 9.17
N TYR A 19 3.92 10.29 9.16
CA TYR A 19 4.26 11.70 9.32
C TYR A 19 3.36 12.34 10.37
N ARG A 20 3.97 12.96 11.39
CA ARG A 20 3.29 13.53 12.56
C ARG A 20 2.25 12.57 13.17
N GLY A 21 2.68 11.32 13.39
CA GLY A 21 1.86 10.27 13.99
C GLY A 21 0.78 9.66 13.08
N ARG A 22 0.58 10.18 11.86
CA ARG A 22 -0.47 9.72 10.93
C ARG A 22 0.10 8.95 9.75
N TYR A 23 -0.60 7.90 9.34
CA TYR A 23 -0.25 7.12 8.15
C TYR A 23 -0.58 7.89 6.86
N HIS A 24 0.36 7.86 5.93
CA HIS A 24 0.21 8.42 4.60
C HIS A 24 0.67 7.40 3.57
N ILE A 25 -0.13 7.22 2.52
CA ILE A 25 0.28 6.50 1.31
C ILE A 25 0.57 7.56 0.26
N VAL A 26 1.83 7.66 -0.16
CA VAL A 26 2.24 8.59 -1.20
C VAL A 26 2.38 7.81 -2.50
N ILE A 27 1.76 8.30 -3.56
CA ILE A 27 1.72 7.66 -4.89
C ILE A 27 2.33 8.60 -5.90
N ASN A 28 3.28 8.11 -6.70
CA ASN A 28 3.76 8.84 -7.86
C ASN A 28 2.64 8.97 -8.88
N LYS A 29 2.31 10.21 -9.26
CA LYS A 29 1.25 10.47 -10.24
C LYS A 29 1.52 9.87 -11.62
N ARG A 30 2.79 9.52 -11.91
CA ARG A 30 3.22 8.87 -13.15
C ARG A 30 3.01 7.35 -13.16
N LEU A 31 2.71 6.73 -12.00
CA LEU A 31 2.39 5.31 -11.96
C LEU A 31 1.13 5.03 -12.79
N ASP A 32 1.22 3.98 -13.59
CA ASP A 32 0.10 3.36 -14.26
C ASP A 32 -0.82 2.65 -13.26
N THR A 33 -1.92 2.08 -13.76
CA THR A 33 -2.92 1.43 -12.92
C THR A 33 -2.34 0.25 -12.16
N ASP A 34 -1.55 -0.60 -12.82
CA ASP A 34 -0.98 -1.80 -12.20
C ASP A 34 0.06 -1.44 -11.13
N GLY A 35 0.92 -0.46 -11.40
CA GLY A 35 1.86 0.07 -10.42
C GLY A 35 1.16 0.65 -9.20
N ARG A 36 0.03 1.36 -9.38
CA ARG A 36 -0.78 1.85 -8.26
C ARG A 36 -1.40 0.72 -7.45
N ILE A 37 -1.93 -0.31 -8.12
CA ILE A 37 -2.52 -1.48 -7.47
C ILE A 37 -1.46 -2.19 -6.62
N ASN A 38 -0.26 -2.41 -7.16
CA ASN A 38 0.83 -3.05 -6.43
C ASN A 38 1.30 -2.21 -5.23
N LEU A 39 1.47 -0.90 -5.41
CA LEU A 39 1.86 0.00 -4.32
C LEU A 39 0.82 0.00 -3.19
N LEU A 40 -0.47 0.08 -3.54
CA LEU A 40 -1.56 0.03 -2.57
C LEU A 40 -1.66 -1.34 -1.89
N GLY A 41 -1.53 -2.43 -2.65
CA GLY A 41 -1.53 -3.79 -2.12
C GLY A 41 -0.43 -3.99 -1.08
N ARG A 42 0.80 -3.56 -1.39
CA ARG A 42 1.92 -3.57 -0.45
C ARG A 42 1.69 -2.69 0.78
N ALA A 43 1.17 -1.47 0.61
CA ALA A 43 0.91 -0.60 1.75
C ALA A 43 -0.19 -1.16 2.66
N PHE A 44 -1.22 -1.79 2.09
CA PHE A 44 -2.32 -2.36 2.85
C PHE A 44 -1.97 -3.69 3.51
N SER A 45 -0.98 -4.44 3.01
CA SER A 45 -0.54 -5.70 3.63
C SER A 45 0.14 -5.48 4.99
N GLU A 46 0.61 -4.26 5.29
CA GLU A 46 1.18 -3.86 6.58
C GLU A 46 0.12 -3.62 7.69
N PHE A 47 -1.17 -3.71 7.39
CA PHE A 47 -2.25 -3.47 8.34
C PHE A 47 -3.06 -4.74 8.67
N PRO A 48 -3.63 -4.82 9.88
CA PRO A 48 -4.60 -5.87 10.23
C PRO A 48 -5.93 -5.58 9.53
N LEU A 49 -6.24 -6.32 8.48
CA LEU A 49 -7.45 -6.16 7.64
C LEU A 49 -8.37 -7.39 7.68
N GLU A 50 -8.17 -8.28 8.64
CA GLU A 50 -8.92 -9.54 8.80
C GLU A 50 -10.41 -9.27 9.03
N ASN A 51 -10.71 -8.22 9.79
CA ASN A 51 -12.08 -7.83 10.14
C ASN A 51 -12.66 -6.72 9.23
N VAL A 52 -12.01 -6.44 8.10
CA VAL A 52 -12.47 -5.45 7.12
C VAL A 52 -13.05 -6.20 5.92
N PHE A 53 -14.31 -5.90 5.57
CA PHE A 53 -14.90 -6.43 4.34
C PHE A 53 -14.16 -5.84 3.13
N LEU A 54 -13.65 -6.73 2.28
CA LEU A 54 -12.97 -6.41 1.03
C LEU A 54 -13.50 -7.37 -0.02
N ILE A 55 -13.73 -6.86 -1.23
CA ILE A 55 -14.07 -7.73 -2.36
C ILE A 55 -12.91 -8.72 -2.62
N PRO A 56 -13.19 -9.97 -3.07
CA PRO A 56 -12.16 -11.01 -3.20
C PRO A 56 -10.92 -10.57 -3.98
N ALA A 57 -11.10 -9.92 -5.13
CA ALA A 57 -10.00 -9.45 -5.97
C ALA A 57 -9.07 -8.43 -5.25
N VAL A 58 -9.62 -7.59 -4.37
CA VAL A 58 -8.82 -6.63 -3.59
C VAL A 58 -8.04 -7.37 -2.49
N ARG A 59 -8.68 -8.33 -1.83
CA ARG A 59 -8.00 -9.16 -0.82
C ARG A 59 -6.84 -9.94 -1.43
N GLU A 60 -7.05 -10.59 -2.56
CA GLU A 60 -6.00 -11.29 -3.31
C GLU A 60 -4.85 -10.36 -3.73
N ALA A 61 -5.15 -9.12 -4.16
CA ALA A 61 -4.11 -8.14 -4.49
C ALA A 61 -3.25 -7.76 -3.26
N ILE A 62 -3.85 -7.64 -2.09
CA ILE A 62 -3.14 -7.34 -0.83
C ILE A 62 -2.33 -8.57 -0.38
N ASP A 63 -2.93 -9.75 -0.40
CA ASP A 63 -2.31 -10.99 0.10
C ASP A 63 -1.09 -11.40 -0.75
N ARG A 64 -1.12 -11.19 -2.07
CA ARG A 64 0.05 -11.36 -2.95
C ARG A 64 1.28 -10.55 -2.50
N ASN A 65 1.06 -9.43 -1.81
CA ASN A 65 2.13 -8.57 -1.29
C ASN A 65 2.53 -8.87 0.16
N ARG A 66 1.87 -9.82 0.84
CA ARG A 66 2.22 -10.25 2.21
C ARG A 66 3.34 -11.30 2.22
N SER A 67 3.43 -12.12 1.17
CA SER A 67 4.35 -13.25 1.04
C SER A 67 5.81 -12.88 0.68
N GLY A 68 6.17 -11.59 0.70
CA GLY A 68 7.53 -11.11 0.44
C GLY A 68 8.33 -10.72 1.68
N LEU A 69 7.87 -11.06 2.89
CA LEU A 69 8.46 -10.62 4.17
C LEU A 69 9.39 -11.63 4.85
N GLU A 70 9.64 -12.80 4.27
CA GLU A 70 10.72 -13.69 4.71
C GLU A 70 11.98 -13.50 3.86
N VAL A 71 12.75 -12.44 4.12
CA VAL A 71 14.22 -12.44 4.24
C VAL A 71 14.58 -11.09 4.87
N ARG A 72 14.79 -11.09 6.19
CA ARG A 72 15.62 -10.09 6.88
C ARG A 72 16.50 -10.87 7.86
N THR A 73 17.53 -11.51 7.30
CA THR A 73 18.71 -11.99 8.04
C THR A 73 19.71 -10.85 8.13
#